data_AF-A0A9E1K4Q9-F1
#
_entry.id   AF-A0A9E1K4Q9-F1
#
_cell.length_a   1.000
_cell.length_b   1.000
_cell.length_c   1.000
_cell.angle_alpha   90.00
_cell.angle_beta   90.00
_cell.angle_gamma   90.00
#
_symmetry.space_group_name_H-M   'P 1'
#
loop_
_entity.id
_entity.type
_entity.pdbx_description
1 polymer ?
#
loop_
_entity_poly.entity_id
_entity_poly.type
_entity_poly.pdbx_seq_one_letter_code
_entity_poly.pdbx_strand_id
1 'polypeptide(L)' 'MIPGEYEIQKGELVLNEGREKIKLSVANLGDRPVQVGSHYHFFETN' A
#
# COMPACT_ATOMS: atom_id res chain seq x y z
N MET A 1 -11.77 22.39 25.26
CA MET A 1 -10.78 22.82 24.26
C MET A 1 -9.59 21.91 24.39
N ILE A 2 -9.35 21.02 23.42
CA ILE A 2 -8.19 20.11 23.42
C ILE A 2 -7.24 20.58 22.30
N PRO A 3 -6.13 21.27 22.64
CA PRO A 3 -5.16 21.69 21.64
C PRO A 3 -4.61 20.50 20.85
N GLY A 4 -4.73 20.55 19.53
CA GLY A 4 -4.23 19.51 18.63
C GLY A 4 -5.15 18.32 18.43
N GLU A 5 -6.40 18.37 18.90
CA GLU A 5 -7.36 17.31 18.58
C GLU A 5 -7.72 17.30 17.09
N TYR A 6 -7.91 16.09 16.57
CA TYR A 6 -8.51 15.90 15.26
C TYR A 6 -9.97 15.49 15.42
N GLU A 7 -10.85 16.18 14.70
CA GLU A 7 -12.22 15.74 14.48
C GLU A 7 -12.31 15.09 13.09
N ILE A 8 -11.96 13.80 13.01
CA ILE A 8 -11.97 13.07 11.75
C ILE A 8 -13.41 12.77 11.34
N GLN A 9 -13.77 13.15 10.11
CA GLN A 9 -15.08 12.85 9.54
C GLN A 9 -15.27 11.34 9.35
N LYS A 10 -16.51 10.88 9.49
CA LYS A 10 -16.87 9.49 9.20
C LYS A 10 -16.80 9.24 7.69
N GLY A 11 -16.30 8.08 7.29
CA GLY A 11 -16.28 7.66 5.89
C GLY A 11 -15.00 6.90 5.55
N GLU A 12 -14.88 6.53 4.27
CA GLU A 12 -13.70 5.87 3.71
C GLU A 12 -13.24 6.62 2.46
N LEU A 13 -11.94 6.51 2.15
CA LEU A 13 -11.36 7.05 0.93
C LEU A 13 -11.01 5.91 -0.03
N VAL A 14 -11.57 5.97 -1.24
CA VAL A 14 -11.21 5.03 -2.30
C VAL A 14 -9.87 5.45 -2.89
N LEU A 15 -8.87 4.56 -2.80
CA LEU A 15 -7.56 4.77 -3.40
C LEU A 15 -7.48 4.12 -4.79
N ASN A 16 -6.79 4.80 -5.71
CA ASN A 16 -6.53 4.30 -7.08
C ASN A 16 -7.81 3.99 -7.88
N GLU A 17 -8.86 4.77 -7.69
CA GLU A 17 -10.12 4.62 -8.42
C GLU A 17 -9.91 4.67 -9.94
N GLY A 18 -10.65 3.81 -10.66
CA GLY A 18 -10.60 3.74 -12.13
C GLY A 18 -9.34 3.13 -12.73
N ARG A 19 -8.31 2.78 -11.93
CA ARG A 19 -7.09 2.12 -12.43
C ARG A 19 -7.28 0.62 -12.55
N GLU A 20 -6.72 0.04 -13.60
CA GLU A 20 -6.68 -1.42 -13.78
C GLU A 20 -5.86 -2.07 -12.65
N LYS A 21 -6.30 -3.24 -12.19
CA LYS A 21 -5.69 -3.98 -11.09
C LYS A 21 -5.53 -5.45 -11.47
N ILE A 22 -4.40 -6.01 -11.09
CA ILE A 22 -4.14 -7.44 -11.17
C ILE A 22 -3.85 -7.99 -9.77
N LYS A 23 -4.09 -9.29 -9.57
CA LYS A 23 -3.71 -10.02 -8.35
C LYS A 23 -2.68 -11.07 -8.71
N LEU A 24 -1.60 -11.15 -7.94
CA LEU A 24 -0.51 -12.09 -8.13
C LEU A 24 -0.21 -12.83 -6.83
N SER A 25 0.20 -14.10 -6.94
CA SER A 25 0.80 -14.83 -5.80
C SER A 25 2.31 -14.63 -5.86
N VAL A 26 2.92 -14.28 -4.72
CA VAL A 26 4.35 -13.92 -4.63
C VAL A 26 4.99 -14.71 -3.50
N ALA A 27 6.17 -15.25 -3.73
CA ALA A 27 6.96 -15.97 -2.73
C ALA A 27 8.42 -15.53 -2.80
N ASN A 28 9.01 -15.19 -1.65
CA ASN A 28 10.44 -14.99 -1.52
C ASN A 28 11.11 -16.33 -1.25
N LEU A 29 11.96 -16.80 -2.16
CA LEU A 29 12.72 -18.04 -2.03
C LEU A 29 14.13 -17.84 -1.47
N GLY A 30 14.51 -16.59 -1.18
CA GLY A 30 15.78 -16.24 -0.58
C GLY A 30 15.83 -16.51 0.93
N ASP A 31 17.02 -16.33 1.50
CA ASP A 31 17.32 -16.53 2.91
C ASP A 31 17.18 -15.26 3.77
N ARG A 32 16.81 -14.13 3.14
CA ARG A 32 16.73 -12.80 3.75
C ARG A 32 15.36 -12.17 3.49
N PRO A 33 14.88 -11.29 4.39
CA PRO A 33 13.61 -10.61 4.23
C PRO A 33 13.62 -9.63 3.03
N VAL A 34 12.46 -9.49 2.39
CA VAL A 34 12.22 -8.55 1.28
C VAL A 34 10.98 -7.71 1.60
N GLN A 35 11.07 -6.39 1.35
CA GLN A 35 9.97 -5.43 1.49
C GLN A 35 9.93 -4.55 0.24
N VAL A 36 8.74 -4.31 -0.31
CA VAL A 36 8.54 -3.54 -1.55
C VAL A 36 7.65 -2.32 -1.27
N GLY A 37 8.07 -1.16 -1.76
CA GLY A 37 7.33 0.10 -1.62
C GLY A 37 6.17 0.25 -2.61
N SER A 38 5.19 1.10 -2.27
CA SER A 38 3.94 1.26 -3.04
C SER A 38 4.10 1.81 -4.47
N HIS A 39 5.22 2.50 -4.76
CA HIS A 39 5.50 3.12 -6.07
C HIS A 39 6.71 2.50 -6.77
N TYR A 40 7.19 1.34 -6.29
CA TYR A 40 8.26 0.62 -6.95
C TYR A 40 7.70 -0.15 -8.16
N HIS A 41 8.46 -0.21 -9.26
CA HIS A 41 8.05 -0.98 -10.42
C HIS A 41 8.12 -2.49 -10.09
N PHE A 42 6.96 -3.11 -9.86
CA PHE A 42 6.88 -4.45 -9.25
C PHE A 42 7.64 -5.55 -10.04
N PHE A 43 7.75 -5.40 -11.36
CA PHE A 43 8.49 -6.32 -12.23
C PHE A 43 9.99 -6.41 -11.92
N GLU A 44 10.57 -5.34 -11.36
CA GLU A 44 12.01 -5.24 -11.07
C GLU A 44 12.34 -5.60 -9.61
N THR A 45 11.37 -6.14 -8.87
CA THR A 45 11.56 -6.49 -7.45
C THR A 45 12.50 -7.70 -7.29
N ASN A 46 13.17 -7.77 -6.12
CA ASN A 46 14.07 -8.86 -5.75
C ASN A 46 13.33 -10.18 -5.58
#